data_AF-H9F025-F1
#
_entry.id   AF-H9F025-F1
#
_cell.length_a   1.000
_cell.length_b   1.000
_cell.length_c   1.000
_cell.angle_alpha   90.00
_cell.angle_beta   90.00
_cell.angle_gamma   90.00
#
_symmetry.space_group_name_H-M   'P 1'
#
loop_
_entity.id
_entity.type
_entity.pdbx_description
1 polymer ?
#
loop_
_entity_poly.entity_id
_entity_poly.type
_entity_poly.pdbx_seq_one_letter_code
_entity_poly.pdbx_strand_id
1 'polypeptide(L)'
;MTCAEFSFHVPSLEELAGVMQKGLKDNFADVQVSVVDCPDLTKEPFTFPIKGICGKTRIAEVGGVPYLLPLVNQKKVYDLNKIAKEIKLPGAFILGAGAGPFQTLGFNSEFMPVIQTES
;
A
#
# COMPACT_ATOMS: atom_id res chain seq x y z
N MET A 1 5.69 -8.95 17.68
CA MET A 1 5.31 -9.52 16.37
C MET A 1 6.62 -9.85 15.68
N THR A 2 6.77 -11.02 15.08
CA THR A 2 7.99 -11.32 14.31
C THR A 2 7.80 -10.77 12.91
N CYS A 3 8.35 -9.59 12.64
CA CYS A 3 8.42 -9.04 11.30
C CYS A 3 9.49 -9.80 10.51
N ALA A 4 9.09 -10.43 9.40
CA ALA A 4 10.01 -11.07 8.47
C ALA A 4 10.30 -10.11 7.31
N GLU A 5 11.54 -10.06 6.87
CA GLU A 5 11.95 -9.25 5.72
C GLU A 5 12.27 -10.17 4.53
N PHE A 6 11.79 -9.77 3.36
CA PHE A 6 12.07 -10.46 2.10
C PHE A 6 12.47 -9.43 1.05
N SER A 7 13.58 -9.67 0.36
CA SER A 7 14.08 -8.78 -0.69
C SER A 7 13.46 -9.13 -2.03
N PHE A 8 12.79 -8.17 -2.65
CA PHE A 8 12.26 -8.32 -4.00
C PHE A 8 13.35 -8.19 -5.07
N HIS A 9 13.12 -8.84 -6.22
CA HIS A 9 13.80 -8.47 -7.46
C HIS A 9 13.29 -7.10 -7.90
N VAL A 10 14.20 -6.17 -8.26
CA VAL A 10 13.87 -4.80 -8.64
C VAL A 10 14.46 -4.52 -10.04
N PRO A 11 13.74 -4.88 -11.12
CA PRO A 11 14.14 -4.53 -12.49
C PRO A 11 14.03 -3.02 -12.73
N SER A 12 14.54 -2.54 -13.87
CA SER A 12 14.39 -1.12 -14.22
C SER A 12 12.92 -0.76 -14.48
N LEU A 13 12.59 0.52 -14.32
CA LEU A 13 11.22 1.00 -14.59
C LEU A 13 10.85 0.81 -16.05
N GLU A 14 11.81 0.94 -16.97
CA GLU A 14 11.64 0.74 -18.41
C GLU A 14 11.36 -0.72 -18.74
N GLU A 15 12.05 -1.66 -18.07
CA GLU A 15 11.79 -3.09 -18.22
C GLU A 15 10.37 -3.44 -17.73
N LEU A 16 10.00 -2.96 -16.53
CA LEU A 16 8.65 -3.17 -15.97
C LEU A 16 7.57 -2.61 -16.89
N ALA A 17 7.75 -1.38 -17.39
CA ALA A 17 6.80 -0.75 -18.31
C ALA A 17 6.60 -1.60 -19.58
N GLY A 18 7.69 -2.13 -20.15
CA GLY A 18 7.64 -3.00 -21.33
C GLY A 18 6.90 -4.31 -21.08
N VAL A 19 7.19 -4.99 -19.97
CA VAL A 19 6.53 -6.25 -19.59
C VAL A 19 5.04 -6.04 -19.32
N MET A 20 4.69 -5.00 -18.55
CA MET A 20 3.30 -4.68 -18.22
C MET A 20 2.50 -4.28 -19.46
N GLN A 21 3.06 -3.44 -20.34
CA GLN A 21 2.38 -3.04 -21.58
C GLN A 21 2.02 -4.25 -22.44
N LYS A 22 2.95 -5.21 -22.56
CA LYS A 22 2.72 -6.43 -23.33
C LYS A 22 1.55 -7.22 -22.77
N GLY A 23 1.55 -7.53 -21.46
CA GLY A 23 0.48 -8.32 -20.84
C GLY A 23 -0.87 -7.60 -20.79
N LEU A 24 -0.88 -6.28 -20.62
CA LEU A 24 -2.13 -5.51 -20.60
C LEU A 24 -2.80 -5.47 -21.98
N LYS A 25 -2.04 -5.43 -23.08
CA LYS A 25 -2.59 -5.45 -24.45
C LYS A 25 -3.35 -6.74 -24.79
N ASP A 26 -3.06 -7.83 -24.08
CA ASP A 26 -3.81 -9.08 -24.24
C ASP A 26 -5.20 -9.01 -23.57
N ASN A 27 -5.42 -8.04 -22.68
CA ASN A 27 -6.63 -7.92 -21.85
C ASN A 27 -7.47 -6.66 -22.15
N PHE A 28 -6.85 -5.63 -22.73
CA PHE A 28 -7.47 -4.34 -23.03
C PHE A 28 -7.15 -3.89 -24.45
N ALA A 29 -8.15 -3.33 -25.14
CA ALA A 29 -8.03 -2.93 -26.54
C ALA A 29 -7.10 -1.71 -26.74
N ASP A 30 -7.09 -0.77 -25.79
CA ASP A 30 -6.24 0.42 -25.79
C ASP A 30 -5.41 0.48 -24.52
N VAL A 31 -4.08 0.54 -24.68
CA VAL A 31 -3.11 0.41 -23.59
C VAL A 31 -1.89 1.26 -23.89
N GLN A 32 -1.53 2.10 -22.91
CA GLN A 32 -0.25 2.80 -22.86
C GLN A 32 0.37 2.61 -21.47
N VAL A 33 1.62 2.18 -21.43
CA VAL A 33 2.42 2.14 -20.20
C VAL A 33 3.76 2.81 -20.47
N SER A 34 4.13 3.78 -19.63
CA SER A 34 5.36 4.56 -19.80
C SER A 34 5.91 5.02 -18.45
N VAL A 35 7.23 5.14 -18.37
CA VAL A 35 7.91 5.78 -17.24
C VAL A 35 7.79 7.30 -17.39
N VAL A 36 7.26 7.96 -16.37
CA VAL A 36 7.03 9.42 -16.35
C VAL A 36 7.36 9.97 -14.97
N ASP A 37 7.52 11.29 -14.88
CA ASP A 37 7.59 11.96 -13.59
C ASP A 37 6.27 11.80 -12.83
N CYS A 38 6.37 11.51 -11.53
CA CYS A 38 5.18 11.37 -10.68
C CYS A 38 4.43 12.71 -10.63
N PRO A 39 3.13 12.76 -10.97
CA PRO A 39 2.36 13.99 -10.88
C PRO A 39 2.23 14.43 -9.42
N ASP A 40 1.92 15.70 -9.18
CA ASP A 40 1.69 16.21 -7.83
C ASP A 40 0.42 15.58 -7.22
N LEU A 41 0.61 14.56 -6.39
CA LEU A 41 -0.47 13.81 -5.77
C LEU A 41 -1.20 14.60 -4.66
N THR A 42 -0.75 15.82 -4.32
CA THR A 42 -1.53 16.72 -3.45
C THR A 42 -2.71 17.37 -4.17
N LYS A 43 -2.80 17.21 -5.50
CA LYS A 43 -3.88 17.75 -6.32
C LYS A 43 -4.98 16.73 -6.56
N GLU A 44 -6.16 17.22 -6.90
CA GLU A 44 -7.27 16.40 -7.41
C GLU A 44 -6.81 15.56 -8.61
N PRO A 45 -7.25 14.30 -8.73
CA PRO A 45 -8.27 13.63 -7.91
C PRO A 45 -7.71 12.92 -6.66
N PHE A 46 -6.41 13.04 -6.36
CA PHE A 46 -5.75 12.25 -5.32
C PHE A 46 -5.82 12.92 -3.94
N THR A 47 -5.47 14.20 -3.88
CA THR A 47 -5.50 15.03 -2.66
C THR A 47 -4.77 14.36 -1.47
N PHE A 48 -3.63 13.70 -1.76
CA PHE A 48 -2.80 13.05 -0.75
C PHE A 48 -2.02 14.07 0.09
N PRO A 49 -1.61 13.72 1.32
CA PRO A 49 -0.78 14.59 2.17
C PRO A 49 0.66 14.76 1.66
N ILE A 50 1.03 14.10 0.55
CA ILE A 50 2.37 14.16 -0.04
C ILE A 50 2.31 14.29 -1.56
N LYS A 51 3.43 14.70 -2.17
CA LYS A 51 3.51 14.97 -3.62
C LYS A 51 3.66 13.75 -4.51
N GLY A 52 4.12 12.60 -4.01
CA GLY A 52 4.44 11.46 -4.87
C GLY A 52 4.77 10.18 -4.12
N ILE A 53 4.79 9.04 -4.82
CA ILE A 53 4.97 7.70 -4.24
C ILE A 53 6.40 7.12 -4.38
N CYS A 54 7.36 7.98 -4.75
CA CYS A 54 8.76 7.60 -4.92
C CYS A 54 9.50 7.48 -3.57
N GLY A 55 10.70 6.91 -3.58
CA GLY A 55 11.57 6.83 -2.40
C GLY A 55 11.89 5.38 -2.00
N LYS A 56 11.87 5.09 -0.69
CA LYS A 56 12.23 3.78 -0.13
C LYS A 56 11.02 2.81 -0.10
N THR A 57 10.51 2.49 -1.28
CA THR A 57 9.31 1.66 -1.47
C THR A 57 9.43 0.28 -0.81
N ARG A 58 8.32 -0.21 -0.25
CA ARG A 58 8.18 -1.55 0.34
C ARG A 58 6.71 -1.91 0.48
N ILE A 59 6.43 -3.20 0.67
CA ILE A 59 5.10 -3.72 0.95
C ILE A 59 5.08 -4.24 2.39
N ALA A 60 3.99 -4.00 3.09
CA ALA A 60 3.72 -4.56 4.41
C ALA A 60 2.43 -5.37 4.36
N GLU A 61 2.53 -6.68 4.54
CA GLU A 61 1.37 -7.56 4.74
C GLU A 61 1.20 -7.76 6.25
N VAL A 62 0.07 -7.31 6.80
CA VAL A 62 -0.16 -7.31 8.25
C VAL A 62 -1.40 -8.14 8.59
N GLY A 63 -1.16 -9.30 9.20
CA GLY A 63 -2.24 -10.20 9.58
C GLY A 63 -2.74 -11.03 8.40
N GLY A 64 -3.99 -10.81 8.00
CA GLY A 64 -4.62 -11.49 6.85
C GLY A 64 -6.03 -12.01 7.14
N VAL A 65 -6.70 -12.47 6.08
CA VAL A 65 -8.07 -13.02 6.11
C VAL A 65 -8.30 -14.10 7.19
N PRO A 66 -7.33 -14.97 7.55
CA PRO A 66 -7.54 -15.94 8.63
C PRO A 66 -7.81 -15.35 10.02
N TYR A 67 -7.53 -14.07 10.25
CA TYR A 67 -7.95 -13.39 11.49
C TYR A 67 -9.40 -12.89 11.44
N LEU A 68 -10.02 -12.86 10.27
CA LEU A 68 -11.43 -12.54 10.06
C LEU A 68 -12.30 -13.79 9.96
N LEU A 69 -11.80 -14.85 9.30
CA LEU A 69 -12.56 -16.05 8.94
C LEU A 69 -11.91 -17.34 9.45
N PRO A 70 -12.70 -18.38 9.76
CA PRO A 70 -14.18 -18.43 9.68
C PRO A 70 -14.87 -17.70 10.84
N LEU A 71 -14.15 -17.47 11.95
CA LEU A 71 -14.61 -16.67 13.08
C LEU A 71 -13.57 -15.60 13.36
N VAL A 72 -14.05 -14.37 13.56
CA VAL A 72 -13.20 -13.20 13.75
C VAL A 72 -12.44 -13.24 15.07
N ASN A 73 -11.15 -12.90 15.02
CA ASN A 73 -10.35 -12.59 16.21
C ASN A 73 -10.23 -11.07 16.39
N GLN A 74 -11.17 -10.49 17.14
CA GLN A 74 -11.23 -9.04 17.39
C GLN A 74 -10.06 -8.49 18.22
N LYS A 75 -9.15 -9.34 18.71
CA LYS A 75 -7.92 -8.87 19.39
C LYS A 75 -6.84 -8.42 18.40
N LYS A 76 -7.02 -8.69 17.11
CA LYS A 76 -6.07 -8.34 16.04
C LYS A 76 -6.33 -6.91 15.57
N VAL A 77 -5.80 -5.97 16.34
CA VAL A 77 -5.84 -4.53 16.07
C VAL A 77 -4.43 -4.02 15.80
N TYR A 78 -4.31 -3.04 14.91
CA TYR A 78 -3.03 -2.57 14.39
C TYR A 78 -2.97 -1.04 14.37
N ASP A 79 -1.76 -0.53 14.50
CA ASP A 79 -1.44 0.91 14.47
C ASP A 79 -0.46 1.16 13.34
N LEU A 80 -0.89 1.91 12.32
CA LEU A 80 -0.12 2.14 11.10
C LEU A 80 1.14 2.97 11.35
N ASN A 81 1.18 3.82 12.39
CA ASN A 81 2.39 4.55 12.79
C ASN A 81 3.44 3.60 13.37
N LYS A 82 3.00 2.62 14.18
CA LYS A 82 3.90 1.58 14.70
C LYS A 82 4.38 0.64 13.60
N ILE A 83 3.51 0.30 12.65
CA ILE A 83 3.88 -0.51 11.48
C ILE A 83 4.97 0.19 10.66
N ALA A 84 4.86 1.50 10.40
CA ALA A 84 5.90 2.25 9.69
C ALA A 84 7.29 2.11 10.35
N LYS A 85 7.34 2.15 11.68
CA LYS A 85 8.57 1.95 12.46
C LYS A 85 9.06 0.51 12.38
N GLU A 86 8.16 -0.47 12.49
CA GLU A 86 8.47 -1.91 12.43
C GLU A 86 9.02 -2.32 11.05
N ILE A 87 8.50 -1.75 9.98
CA ILE A 87 9.02 -1.97 8.62
C ILE A 87 10.27 -1.15 8.33
N LYS A 88 10.92 -0.52 9.32
CA LYS A 88 12.15 0.27 9.18
C LYS A 88 11.99 1.48 8.24
N LEU A 89 10.83 2.12 8.26
CA LEU A 89 10.55 3.37 7.54
C LEU A 89 9.68 4.31 8.39
N PRO A 90 10.20 4.82 9.51
CA PRO A 90 9.51 5.89 10.25
C PRO A 90 9.26 7.08 9.32
N GLY A 91 8.10 7.74 9.47
CA GLY A 91 7.67 8.80 8.56
C GLY A 91 7.21 8.30 7.18
N ALA A 92 6.92 6.99 7.02
CA ALA A 92 6.36 6.46 5.79
C ALA A 92 5.02 7.12 5.44
N PHE A 93 4.83 7.34 4.14
CA PHE A 93 3.50 7.48 3.57
C PHE A 93 2.96 6.10 3.18
N ILE A 94 1.78 5.76 3.68
CA ILE A 94 1.15 4.45 3.52
C ILE A 94 -0.13 4.59 2.68
N LEU A 95 -0.21 3.78 1.63
CA LEU A 95 -1.40 3.53 0.81
C LEU A 95 -1.75 2.04 0.85
N GLY A 96 -3.02 1.69 0.68
CA GLY A 96 -3.42 0.29 0.56
C GLY A 96 -4.89 0.04 0.82
N ALA A 97 -5.16 -1.15 1.37
CA ALA A 97 -6.49 -1.63 1.70
C ALA A 97 -6.44 -2.51 2.96
N GLY A 98 -7.55 -2.58 3.70
CA GLY A 98 -7.70 -3.48 4.84
C GLY A 98 -9.05 -3.32 5.53
N ALA A 99 -9.27 -4.09 6.59
CA ALA A 99 -10.45 -3.91 7.44
C ALA A 99 -10.28 -2.66 8.33
N GLY A 100 -11.35 -1.88 8.47
CA GLY A 100 -11.36 -0.68 9.30
C GLY A 100 -11.32 -0.96 10.79
N PRO A 101 -10.90 0.04 11.58
CA PRO A 101 -10.73 -0.11 13.02
C PRO A 101 -12.10 -0.11 13.72
N PHE A 102 -12.77 -1.26 13.74
CA PHE A 102 -14.06 -1.44 14.42
C PHE A 102 -14.01 -1.05 15.91
N GLN A 103 -12.84 -1.17 16.55
CA GLN A 103 -12.62 -0.78 17.95
C GLN A 103 -12.71 0.72 18.19
N THR A 104 -12.60 1.56 17.14
CA THR A 104 -12.79 3.02 17.24
C THR A 104 -14.08 3.47 16.56
N LEU A 105 -14.44 2.87 15.43
CA LEU A 105 -15.66 3.21 14.68
C LEU A 105 -16.94 2.65 15.32
N GLY A 106 -16.84 1.54 16.07
CA GLY A 106 -17.98 0.83 16.65
C GLY A 106 -18.72 -0.11 15.68
N PHE A 107 -18.25 -0.24 14.44
CA PHE A 107 -18.82 -1.11 13.40
C PHE A 107 -17.73 -1.58 12.42
N ASN A 108 -18.03 -2.63 11.64
CA ASN A 108 -17.14 -3.12 10.59
C ASN A 108 -17.15 -2.20 9.37
N SER A 109 -15.99 -1.95 8.78
CA SER A 109 -15.87 -1.21 7.52
C SER A 109 -14.70 -1.73 6.69
N GLU A 110 -14.70 -1.41 5.40
CA GLU A 110 -13.48 -1.41 4.61
C GLU A 110 -12.68 -0.13 4.90
N PHE A 111 -11.37 -0.20 4.73
CA PHE A 111 -10.46 0.90 5.02
C PHE A 111 -9.47 1.12 3.88
N MET A 112 -9.38 2.38 3.47
CA MET A 112 -8.47 2.87 2.45
C MET A 112 -7.41 3.74 3.15
N PRO A 113 -6.34 3.16 3.72
CA PRO A 113 -5.29 3.94 4.37
C PRO A 113 -4.64 4.90 3.37
N VAL A 114 -4.66 6.19 3.71
CA VAL A 114 -3.90 7.26 3.05
C VAL A 114 -3.27 8.11 4.16
N ILE A 115 -2.09 7.70 4.63
CA ILE A 115 -1.53 8.18 5.91
C ILE A 115 -0.08 8.59 5.75
N GLN A 116 0.24 9.84 6.12
CA GLN A 116 1.61 10.26 6.43
C GLN A 116 1.86 9.96 7.92
N THR A 117 2.74 9.01 8.20
CA THR A 117 3.07 8.61 9.60
C THR A 117 4.11 9.55 10.22
N GLU A 118 4.31 9.41 11.53
CA GLU A 118 5.31 10.19 12.27
C GLU A 118 6.72 9.58 12.08
N SER A 119 7.71 10.46 11.99
CA SER A 119 9.13 10.09 11.95
C SER A 119 9.69 9.61 13.28
#